data_AF-A0A645B7I3-F1
#
_entry.id   AF-A0A645B7I3-F1
#
_cell.length_a   1.000
_cell.length_b   1.000
_cell.length_c   1.000
_cell.angle_alpha   90.00
_cell.angle_beta   90.00
_cell.angle_gamma   90.00
#
_symmetry.space_group_name_H-M   'P 1'
#
loop_
_entity.id
_entity.type
_entity.pdbx_description
1 polymer ?
#
loop_
_entity_poly.entity_id
_entity_poly.type
_entity_poly.pdbx_seq_one_letter_code
_entity_poly.pdbx_strand_id
1 'polypeptide(L)'
;MTRGALTTFSVANDVAKYFAIIPAAFVSTYPQLASLNVMGLHSSESAILSAVIFNALIIIALIPLALRGVPYRAVGAAALLRRNLLIYGVGGLIVPFVGIKLIDMLIAALGWV
;
A
#
# COMPACT_ATOMS: atom_id res chain seq x y z
N MET A 1 -7.95 15.46 13.37
CA MET A 1 -6.90 15.17 12.36
C MET A 1 -6.81 13.69 11.99
N THR A 2 -6.87 12.76 12.95
CA THR A 2 -6.66 11.31 12.74
C THR A 2 -7.48 10.69 11.60
N ARG A 3 -8.78 11.00 11.49
CA ARG A 3 -9.63 10.48 10.40
C ARG A 3 -9.16 10.91 9.02
N GLY A 4 -8.76 12.18 8.86
CA GLY A 4 -8.25 12.71 7.57
C GLY A 4 -6.87 12.18 7.18
N ALA A 5 -6.01 11.91 8.17
CA ALA A 5 -4.73 11.25 7.96
C ALA A 5 -4.92 9.80 7.49
N LEU A 6 -5.80 9.05 8.16
CA LEU A 6 -6.11 7.66 7.80
C LEU A 6 -6.77 7.53 6.43
N THR A 7 -7.70 8.43 6.07
CA THR A 7 -8.31 8.41 4.74
C THR A 7 -7.29 8.72 3.65
N THR A 8 -6.42 9.72 3.88
CA THR A 8 -5.34 10.05 2.94
C THR A 8 -4.39 8.88 2.74
N PHE A 9 -3.99 8.23 3.84
CA PHE A 9 -3.14 7.05 3.79
C PHE A 9 -3.82 5.88 3.08
N SER A 10 -5.09 5.59 3.40
CA SER A 10 -5.83 4.47 2.81
C SER A 10 -6.02 4.64 1.30
N VAL A 11 -6.35 5.85 0.84
CA VAL A 11 -6.50 6.15 -0.59
C VAL A 11 -5.17 6.01 -1.31
N ALA A 12 -4.08 6.54 -0.75
CA ALA A 12 -2.75 6.38 -1.32
C ALA A 12 -2.33 4.90 -1.38
N ASN A 13 -2.71 4.12 -0.38
CA ASN A 13 -2.42 2.69 -0.31
C ASN A 13 -3.09 1.88 -1.42
N ASP A 14 -4.32 2.23 -1.80
CA ASP A 14 -5.05 1.51 -2.84
C ASP A 14 -4.36 1.61 -4.22
N VAL A 15 -3.56 2.66 -4.46
CA VAL A 15 -2.73 2.78 -5.68
C VAL A 15 -1.80 1.58 -5.82
N ALA A 16 -1.06 1.24 -4.76
CA ALA A 16 -0.12 0.12 -4.77
C ALA A 16 -0.84 -1.22 -4.98
N LYS A 17 -2.03 -1.39 -4.39
CA LYS A 17 -2.85 -2.60 -4.56
C LYS A 17 -3.25 -2.79 -6.02
N TYR A 18 -3.64 -1.72 -6.72
CA TYR A 18 -3.95 -1.82 -8.14
C TYR A 18 -2.74 -2.24 -8.97
N PHE A 19 -1.56 -1.70 -8.69
CA PHE A 19 -0.32 -2.11 -9.37
C PHE A 19 0.11 -3.55 -9.06
N ALA A 20 -0.29 -4.12 -7.92
CA ALA A 20 -0.04 -5.53 -7.63
C ALA A 20 -1.06 -6.45 -8.33
N ILE A 21 -2.34 -6.13 -8.22
CA ILE A 21 -3.42 -7.06 -8.56
C ILE A 21 -3.77 -7.02 -10.04
N ILE A 22 -3.82 -5.85 -10.69
CA ILE A 22 -4.21 -5.74 -12.10
C ILE A 22 -3.29 -6.55 -13.02
N PRO A 23 -1.95 -6.39 -12.99
CA PRO A 23 -1.09 -7.20 -13.85
C PRO A 23 -1.22 -8.70 -13.50
N ALA A 24 -1.22 -9.05 -12.22
CA ALA A 24 -1.31 -10.44 -11.77
C ALA A 24 -2.59 -11.14 -12.24
N ALA A 25 -3.75 -10.48 -12.13
CA ALA A 25 -5.05 -11.06 -12.45
C ALA A 25 -5.29 -11.20 -13.96
N PHE A 26 -4.67 -10.35 -14.78
CA PHE A 26 -5.02 -10.24 -16.20
C PHE A 26 -3.88 -10.56 -17.17
N VAL A 27 -2.63 -10.77 -16.72
CA VAL A 27 -1.49 -11.04 -17.63
C VAL A 27 -1.68 -12.31 -18.48
N SER A 28 -2.43 -13.30 -17.99
CA SER A 28 -2.76 -14.52 -18.77
C SER A 28 -3.65 -14.24 -19.97
N THR A 29 -4.55 -13.25 -19.86
CA THR A 29 -5.46 -12.84 -20.94
C THR A 29 -4.89 -11.70 -21.78
N TYR A 30 -4.20 -10.77 -21.13
CA TYR A 30 -3.61 -9.57 -21.73
C TYR A 30 -2.13 -9.43 -21.33
N PRO A 31 -1.21 -10.11 -22.05
CA PRO A 31 0.22 -10.10 -21.72
C PRO A 31 0.84 -8.70 -21.66
N GLN A 32 0.27 -7.73 -22.37
CA GLN A 32 0.73 -6.34 -22.36
C GLN A 32 0.65 -5.70 -20.97
N LEU A 33 -0.25 -6.17 -20.10
CA LEU A 33 -0.39 -5.71 -18.73
C LEU A 33 0.79 -6.12 -17.84
N ALA A 34 1.66 -7.04 -18.28
CA ALA A 34 2.91 -7.34 -17.57
C ALA A 34 3.78 -6.09 -17.36
N SER A 35 3.72 -5.13 -18.29
CA SER A 35 4.43 -3.84 -18.18
C SER A 35 3.98 -2.99 -16.98
N LEU A 36 2.77 -3.23 -16.45
CA LEU A 36 2.25 -2.56 -15.25
C LEU A 36 2.75 -3.21 -13.95
N ASN A 37 3.49 -4.32 -14.01
CA ASN A 37 4.15 -4.92 -12.84
C ASN A 37 5.38 -4.08 -12.44
N VAL A 38 5.14 -2.86 -11.99
CA VAL A 38 6.16 -1.90 -11.56
C VAL A 38 6.97 -2.45 -10.37
N MET A 39 6.34 -3.29 -9.53
CA MET A 39 6.98 -3.94 -8.39
C MET A 39 7.83 -5.16 -8.77
N GLY A 40 7.75 -5.65 -10.01
CA GLY A 40 8.44 -6.85 -10.46
C GLY A 40 8.13 -8.07 -9.60
N LEU A 41 6.86 -8.29 -9.24
CA LEU A 41 6.40 -9.43 -8.42
C LEU A 41 6.64 -10.76 -9.14
N HIS A 42 6.96 -11.82 -8.38
CA HIS A 42 7.50 -13.08 -8.90
C HIS A 42 6.50 -13.87 -9.77
N SER A 43 5.27 -14.03 -9.31
CA SER A 43 4.20 -14.75 -10.02
C SER A 43 2.84 -14.10 -9.77
N SER A 44 1.83 -14.39 -10.62
CA SER A 44 0.47 -13.87 -10.41
C SER A 44 -0.13 -14.31 -9.07
N GLU A 45 0.11 -15.56 -8.67
CA GLU A 45 -0.41 -16.12 -7.42
C GLU A 45 0.27 -15.48 -6.20
N SER A 46 1.61 -15.39 -6.19
CA SER A 46 2.37 -14.73 -5.12
C SER A 46 2.04 -13.23 -5.02
N ALA A 47 1.80 -12.55 -6.15
CA ALA A 47 1.39 -11.14 -6.17
C ALA A 47 0.04 -10.91 -5.47
N ILE A 48 -0.98 -11.72 -5.80
CA ILE A 48 -2.31 -11.64 -5.19
C ILE A 48 -2.22 -11.96 -3.70
N LEU A 49 -1.49 -13.03 -3.34
CA LEU A 49 -1.33 -13.46 -1.96
C LEU A 49 -0.60 -12.40 -1.12
N SER A 50 0.45 -11.80 -1.67
CA SER A 50 1.20 -10.70 -1.05
C SER A 50 0.33 -9.47 -0.79
N ALA A 51 -0.49 -9.09 -1.78
CA ALA A 51 -1.41 -7.95 -1.64
C ALA A 51 -2.47 -8.20 -0.55
N VAL A 52 -3.00 -9.42 -0.46
CA VAL A 52 -3.98 -9.82 0.57
C VAL A 52 -3.34 -9.83 1.96
N ILE A 53 -2.16 -10.44 2.13
CA ILE A 53 -1.43 -10.45 3.39
C ILE A 53 -1.11 -9.02 3.84
N PHE A 54 -0.58 -8.19 2.94
CA PHE A 54 -0.27 -6.80 3.25
C PHE A 54 -1.53 -6.05 3.75
N ASN A 55 -2.68 -6.27 3.11
CA ASN A 55 -3.94 -5.64 3.53
C ASN A 55 -4.38 -6.07 4.94
N ALA A 56 -4.15 -7.33 5.32
CA ALA A 56 -4.42 -7.78 6.68
C ALA A 56 -3.47 -7.14 7.70
N LEU A 57 -2.17 -7.08 7.38
CA LEU A 57 -1.15 -6.52 8.27
C LEU A 57 -1.28 -5.00 8.44
N ILE A 58 -1.61 -4.27 7.36
CA ILE A 58 -1.69 -2.81 7.41
C ILE A 58 -2.84 -2.33 8.30
N ILE A 59 -3.95 -3.09 8.37
CA ILE A 59 -5.04 -2.77 9.30
C ILE A 59 -4.53 -2.83 10.74
N ILE A 60 -3.85 -3.91 11.12
CA ILE A 60 -3.27 -4.07 12.47
C ILE A 60 -2.30 -2.93 12.79
N ALA A 61 -1.43 -2.58 11.82
CA ALA A 61 -0.47 -1.50 11.98
C ALA A 61 -1.11 -0.10 12.15
N LEU A 62 -2.28 0.12 11.55
CA LEU A 62 -3.00 1.40 11.62
C LEU A 62 -3.92 1.53 12.85
N ILE A 63 -4.30 0.43 13.52
CA ILE A 63 -5.13 0.47 14.74
C ILE A 63 -4.52 1.37 15.83
N PRO A 64 -3.22 1.26 16.20
CA PRO A 64 -2.63 2.14 17.21
C PRO A 64 -2.71 3.62 16.83
N LEU A 65 -2.53 3.94 15.55
CA LEU A 65 -2.63 5.31 15.04
C LEU A 65 -4.07 5.84 15.15
N ALA A 66 -5.06 4.98 14.86
CA ALA A 66 -6.47 5.32 15.01
C ALA A 66 -6.85 5.57 16.48
N LEU A 67 -6.30 4.79 17.42
CA LEU A 67 -6.59 4.89 18.86
C LEU A 67 -5.86 6.05 19.55
N ARG A 68 -4.55 6.23 19.30
CA ARG A 68 -3.74 7.29 19.92
C ARG A 68 -4.02 8.68 19.34
N GLY A 69 -4.45 8.71 18.10
CA GLY A 69 -4.72 9.95 17.37
C GLY A 69 -3.46 10.66 16.89
N VAL A 70 -3.65 11.54 15.89
CA VAL A 70 -2.58 12.37 15.34
C VAL A 70 -2.55 13.72 16.08
N PRO A 71 -1.43 14.09 16.74
CA PRO A 71 -1.35 15.33 17.51
C PRO A 71 -1.58 16.55 16.61
N TYR A 72 -2.53 17.38 17.00
CA TYR A 72 -2.84 18.63 16.30
C TYR A 72 -1.79 19.69 16.62
N ARG A 73 -1.41 20.47 15.60
CA ARG A 73 -0.63 21.70 15.77
C ARG A 73 -1.46 22.85 15.22
N ALA A 74 -1.55 23.95 15.96
CA ALA A 74 -2.24 25.15 15.52
C ALA A 74 -1.41 25.85 14.41
N VAL A 75 -1.60 25.40 13.18
CA VAL A 75 -1.00 25.96 11.97
C VAL A 75 -2.12 26.26 10.98
N GLY A 76 -1.89 27.17 10.03
CA GLY A 76 -2.89 27.51 9.01
C GLY A 76 -3.37 26.27 8.23
N ALA A 77 -4.64 26.28 7.81
CA ALA A 77 -5.29 25.13 7.17
C ALA A 77 -4.52 24.59 5.95
N ALA A 78 -3.97 25.48 5.12
CA ALA A 78 -3.15 25.10 3.96
C ALA A 78 -1.85 24.37 4.36
N ALA A 79 -1.18 24.82 5.42
CA ALA A 79 0.03 24.18 5.94
C ALA A 79 -0.27 22.81 6.54
N LEU A 80 -1.40 22.68 7.25
CA LEU A 80 -1.88 21.40 7.77
C LEU A 80 -2.21 20.40 6.66
N LEU A 81 -2.90 20.84 5.60
CA LEU A 81 -3.23 19.99 4.46
C LEU A 81 -1.96 19.48 3.75
N ARG A 82 -1.02 20.38 3.43
CA ARG A 82 0.26 20.00 2.81
C ARG A 82 1.00 18.98 3.66
N ARG A 83 1.10 19.22 4.97
CA ARG A 83 1.76 18.29 5.89
C ARG A 83 1.08 16.93 5.94
N ASN A 84 -0.26 16.90 5.91
CA ASN A 84 -1.02 15.65 5.89
C ASN A 84 -0.77 14.85 4.60
N LEU A 85 -0.82 15.51 3.44
CA LEU A 85 -0.53 14.89 2.14
C LEU A 85 0.93 14.40 2.06
N LEU A 86 1.89 15.20 2.53
CA LEU A 86 3.30 14.82 2.50
C LEU A 86 3.62 13.65 3.42
N ILE A 87 3.05 13.58 4.62
CA ILE A 87 3.36 12.51 5.57
C ILE A 87 2.52 11.27 5.27
N TYR A 88 1.19 11.41 5.25
CA TYR A 88 0.27 10.27 5.15
C TYR A 88 -0.03 9.89 3.70
N GLY A 89 0.01 10.84 2.76
CA GLY A 89 -0.14 10.52 1.33
C GLY A 89 1.11 9.85 0.77
N VAL A 90 2.28 10.48 0.91
CA VAL A 90 3.54 9.87 0.44
C VAL A 90 3.87 8.60 1.24
N GLY A 91 3.67 8.61 2.55
CA GLY A 91 3.81 7.41 3.38
C GLY A 91 2.85 6.30 2.93
N GLY A 92 1.58 6.64 2.68
CA GLY A 92 0.58 5.71 2.17
C GLY A 92 0.88 5.20 0.75
N LEU A 93 1.69 5.91 -0.03
CA LEU A 93 2.15 5.45 -1.34
C LEU A 93 3.39 4.53 -1.21
N ILE A 94 4.41 4.93 -0.45
CA ILE A 94 5.69 4.21 -0.40
C ILE A 94 5.57 2.91 0.41
N VAL A 95 4.95 2.97 1.59
CA VAL A 95 4.86 1.82 2.52
C VAL A 95 4.28 0.57 1.86
N PRO A 96 3.17 0.61 1.10
CA PRO A 96 2.64 -0.60 0.48
C PRO A 96 3.45 -1.13 -0.68
N PHE A 97 4.08 -0.29 -1.49
CA PHE A 97 4.97 -0.76 -2.55
C PHE A 97 6.11 -1.60 -1.96
N VAL A 98 6.74 -1.09 -0.89
CA VAL A 98 7.82 -1.81 -0.20
C VAL A 98 7.27 -3.04 0.52
N GLY A 99 6.14 -2.90 1.24
CA GLY A 99 5.56 -3.99 2.03
C GLY A 99 5.11 -5.18 1.18
N ILE A 100 4.36 -4.94 0.10
CA ILE A 100 3.92 -5.99 -0.82
C ILE A 100 5.13 -6.68 -1.44
N LYS A 101 6.14 -5.92 -1.89
CA LYS A 101 7.35 -6.49 -2.50
C LYS A 101 8.13 -7.36 -1.51
N LEU A 102 8.27 -6.94 -0.26
CA LEU A 102 8.95 -7.74 0.76
C LEU A 102 8.21 -9.04 1.06
N ILE A 103 6.87 -9.00 1.12
CA ILE A 103 6.05 -10.19 1.33
C ILE A 103 6.21 -11.15 0.14
N ASP A 104 6.16 -10.64 -1.09
CA ASP A 104 6.36 -11.41 -2.33
C ASP A 104 7.72 -12.10 -2.35
N MET A 105 8.78 -11.36 -2.00
CA MET A 105 10.13 -11.91 -1.91
C MET A 105 10.25 -12.99 -0.84
N LEU A 106 9.56 -12.85 0.31
CA LEU A 106 9.56 -13.86 1.36
C LEU A 106 8.84 -15.14 0.91
N ILE A 107 7.68 -15.01 0.25
CA ILE A 107 6.93 -16.14 -0.30
C ILE A 107 7.77 -16.87 -1.34
N ALA A 108 8.39 -16.14 -2.27
CA ALA A 108 9.24 -16.70 -3.30
C ALA A 108 10.49 -17.37 -2.72
N ALA A 109 11.11 -16.79 -1.68
CA ALA A 109 12.27 -17.38 -1.02
C ALA A 109 11.94 -18.65 -0.24
N LEU A 110 10.72 -18.76 0.29
CA LEU A 110 10.25 -19.96 1.00
C LEU A 110 9.70 -21.05 0.05
N GLY A 111 9.58 -20.76 -1.24
CA GLY A 111 9.06 -21.69 -2.25
C GLY A 111 7.61 -22.09 -2.02
N TRP A 112 6.83 -21.21 -1.37
CA TRP A 112 5.42 -21.49 -1.09
C TRP A 112 4.54 -21.41 -2.35
N VAL A 113 4.99 -20.66 -3.36
CA VAL A 113 4.33 -20.43 -4.65
C VAL A 113 5.39 -20.19 -5.73
#